data_AF-A0A958KBE0-F1
#
_entry.id   AF-A0A958KBE0-F1
#
_cell.length_a   1.000
_cell.length_b   1.000
_cell.length_c   1.000
_cell.angle_alpha   90.00
_cell.angle_beta   90.00
_cell.angle_gamma   90.00
#
_symmetry.space_group_name_H-M   'P 1'
#
loop_
_entity.id
_entity.type
_entity.pdbx_description
1 polymer ?
#
loop_
_entity_poly.entity_id
_entity_poly.type
_entity_poly.pdbx_seq_one_letter_code
_entity_poly.pdbx_strand_id
1 'polypeptide(L)'
;VGGGDGTFSAVLRHCQGVSTPVALLALGTGNDLARELKVPIKQAGSDIKSFFKWVDQAHQVHLQIWKIKFGEQSIESEFFTNYVSFGLDASIVQAYDYIRDHPNYRLYNLGKWGNRIAFAKATLAKFGHEKVIVKSLTELDSGKLIPLDTVRTLSLSNIRSVAGLGVSNQLSDPFDQKIELLATCSLFEMLQYLSPWKLPWAHPKVMGSAGGWEIEFNSPPAVQIDGEGRPDICSNKYVILPGQKVTILSTLPEET
;
A
#
# COMPACT_ATOMS: atom_id res chain seq x y z
N VAL A 1 11.71 -1.11 14.73
CA VAL A 1 10.41 -1.79 14.67
C VAL A 1 10.58 -3.11 13.93
N GLY A 2 10.22 -4.25 14.55
CA GLY A 2 10.27 -5.56 13.90
C GLY A 2 8.87 -6.07 13.58
N GLY A 3 8.60 -6.39 12.32
CA GLY A 3 7.25 -6.80 11.87
C GLY A 3 7.10 -6.84 10.35
N GLY A 4 5.85 -6.84 9.89
CA GLY A 4 5.48 -6.62 8.49
C GLY A 4 4.95 -5.20 8.24
N ASP A 5 4.41 -4.94 7.06
CA ASP A 5 3.92 -3.62 6.65
C ASP A 5 2.86 -3.04 7.61
N GLY A 6 1.88 -3.83 8.05
CA GLY A 6 0.89 -3.39 9.04
C GLY A 6 1.52 -2.97 10.38
N THR A 7 2.54 -3.69 10.85
CA THR A 7 3.29 -3.30 12.06
C THR A 7 4.08 -2.00 11.85
N PHE A 8 4.68 -1.83 10.68
CA PHE A 8 5.39 -0.61 10.34
C PHE A 8 4.45 0.59 10.31
N SER A 9 3.34 0.49 9.58
CA SER A 9 2.33 1.56 9.49
C SER A 9 1.74 1.93 10.85
N ALA A 10 1.41 0.93 11.68
CA ALA A 10 0.88 1.14 13.03
C ALA A 10 1.86 1.89 13.95
N VAL A 11 3.17 1.66 13.82
CA VAL A 11 4.16 2.39 14.63
C VAL A 11 4.50 3.76 14.02
N LEU A 12 4.75 3.80 12.70
CA LEU A 12 5.20 5.02 12.02
C LEU A 12 4.19 6.16 12.12
N ARG A 13 2.87 5.86 12.14
CA ARG A 13 1.85 6.89 12.38
C ARG A 13 2.02 7.62 13.72
N HIS A 14 2.62 6.98 14.73
CA HIS A 14 2.90 7.58 16.04
C HIS A 14 4.30 8.19 16.14
N CYS A 15 5.17 7.95 15.15
CA CYS A 15 6.50 8.56 15.05
C CYS A 15 6.50 9.86 14.25
N GLN A 16 5.35 10.29 13.74
CA GLN A 16 5.16 11.57 13.04
C GLN A 16 5.70 12.74 13.88
N GLY A 17 6.61 13.53 13.29
CA GLY A 17 7.22 14.69 13.95
C GLY A 17 8.25 14.37 15.05
N VAL A 18 8.55 13.09 15.28
CA VAL A 18 9.61 12.65 16.21
C VAL A 18 10.95 12.68 15.48
N SER A 19 11.97 13.27 16.13
CA SER A 19 13.31 13.40 15.55
C SER A 19 14.12 12.10 15.54
N THR A 20 13.73 11.12 16.37
CA THR A 20 14.43 9.83 16.50
C THR A 20 14.24 8.98 15.25
N PRO A 21 15.32 8.60 14.55
CA PRO A 21 15.22 7.74 13.37
C PRO A 21 14.67 6.36 13.70
N VAL A 22 13.76 5.86 12.85
CA VAL A 22 13.17 4.52 12.99
C VAL A 22 13.90 3.53 12.10
N ALA A 23 14.39 2.42 12.66
CA ALA A 23 14.90 1.30 11.88
C ALA A 23 13.80 0.24 11.65
N LEU A 24 13.65 -0.26 10.42
CA LEU A 24 12.74 -1.37 10.11
C LEU A 24 13.47 -2.71 10.15
N LEU A 25 12.91 -3.70 10.82
CA LEU A 25 13.34 -5.08 10.78
C LEU A 25 12.23 -5.91 10.11
N ALA A 26 12.45 -6.26 8.85
CA ALA A 26 11.49 -6.93 7.97
C ALA A 26 11.30 -8.41 8.37
N LEU A 27 10.20 -8.69 9.07
CA LEU A 27 9.82 -10.03 9.56
C LEU A 27 8.55 -10.58 8.88
N GLY A 28 7.83 -9.76 8.11
CA GLY A 28 6.62 -10.16 7.37
C GLY A 28 6.89 -10.89 6.05
N THR A 29 5.81 -11.19 5.33
CA THR A 29 5.86 -11.84 4.00
C THR A 29 6.02 -10.83 2.86
N GLY A 30 5.28 -9.70 2.92
CA GLY A 30 5.34 -8.62 1.93
C GLY A 30 6.60 -7.76 2.10
N ASN A 31 6.62 -6.99 3.19
CA ASN A 31 7.65 -6.01 3.56
C ASN A 31 7.91 -5.01 2.44
N ASP A 32 6.84 -4.50 1.82
CA ASP A 32 6.90 -3.58 0.69
C ASP A 32 7.63 -2.29 1.04
N LEU A 33 7.39 -1.73 2.23
CA LEU A 33 8.09 -0.53 2.67
C LEU A 33 9.60 -0.80 2.84
N ALA A 34 9.95 -1.94 3.44
CA ALA A 34 11.36 -2.31 3.63
C ALA A 34 12.07 -2.55 2.29
N ARG A 35 11.37 -3.09 1.29
CA ARG A 35 11.88 -3.26 -0.08
C ARG A 35 12.14 -1.91 -0.73
N GLU A 36 11.20 -0.97 -0.63
CA GLU A 36 11.33 0.36 -1.19
C GLU A 36 12.55 1.09 -0.61
N LEU A 37 12.70 1.04 0.72
CA LEU A 37 13.81 1.64 1.47
C LEU A 37 15.13 0.84 1.37
N LYS A 38 15.14 -0.25 0.59
CA LYS A 38 16.31 -1.15 0.45
C LYS A 38 16.87 -1.61 1.79
N VAL A 39 16.00 -1.80 2.79
CA VAL A 39 16.34 -2.35 4.10
C VAL A 39 16.64 -3.85 3.94
N PRO A 40 17.67 -4.40 4.61
CA PRO A 40 17.96 -5.81 4.57
C PRO A 40 16.75 -6.66 4.98
N ILE A 41 16.27 -7.49 4.06
CA ILE A 41 15.16 -8.40 4.35
C ILE A 41 15.73 -9.65 5.00
N LYS A 42 15.31 -9.92 6.24
CA LYS A 42 15.81 -11.05 7.01
C LYS A 42 15.43 -12.37 6.32
N GLN A 43 16.42 -13.08 5.79
CA GLN A 43 16.26 -14.47 5.34
C GLN A 43 16.45 -15.42 6.53
N ALA A 44 15.85 -16.61 6.46
CA ALA A 44 16.03 -17.64 7.48
C ALA A 44 17.55 -17.92 7.68
N GLY A 45 18.02 -17.87 8.93
CA GLY A 45 19.43 -18.08 9.28
C GLY A 45 20.33 -16.83 9.27
N SER A 46 19.81 -15.64 8.96
CA SER A 46 20.60 -14.40 9.04
C SER A 46 20.84 -13.95 10.48
N ASP A 47 22.10 -13.63 10.78
CA ASP A 47 22.57 -13.14 12.07
C ASP A 47 22.01 -11.74 12.38
N ILE A 48 21.50 -11.53 13.59
CA ILE A 48 21.03 -10.22 14.04
C ILE A 48 22.16 -9.18 14.06
N LYS A 49 23.42 -9.61 14.21
CA LYS A 49 24.57 -8.68 14.20
C LYS A 49 24.73 -7.97 12.86
N SER A 50 24.38 -8.59 11.73
CA SER A 50 24.46 -7.92 10.43
C SER A 50 23.43 -6.80 10.30
N PHE A 51 22.26 -6.96 10.94
CA PHE A 51 21.26 -5.90 11.01
C PHE A 51 21.78 -4.70 11.80
N PHE A 52 22.39 -4.91 12.98
CA PHE A 52 22.97 -3.80 13.75
C PHE A 52 24.11 -3.10 12.99
N LYS A 53 24.98 -3.85 12.30
CA LYS A 53 26.00 -3.25 11.42
C LYS A 53 25.38 -2.41 10.29
N TRP A 54 24.25 -2.85 9.74
CA TRP A 54 23.53 -2.06 8.75
C TRP A 54 22.94 -0.79 9.38
N VAL A 55 22.37 -0.87 10.58
CA VAL A 55 21.87 0.31 11.31
C VAL A 55 22.96 1.35 11.51
N ASP A 56 24.19 0.93 11.87
CA ASP A 56 25.33 1.82 12.06
C ASP A 56 25.78 2.55 10.78
N GLN A 57 25.44 1.99 9.61
CA GLN A 57 25.85 2.49 8.29
C GLN A 57 24.69 3.11 7.49
N ALA A 58 23.47 3.02 7.99
CA ALA A 58 22.28 3.46 7.29
C ALA A 58 22.20 4.98 7.22
N HIS A 59 21.59 5.47 6.14
CA HIS A 59 21.26 6.88 5.98
C HIS A 59 19.92 7.18 6.64
N GLN A 60 19.77 8.40 7.12
CA GLN A 60 18.48 8.93 7.55
C GLN A 60 17.80 9.55 6.34
N VAL A 61 16.54 9.19 6.11
CA VAL A 61 15.70 9.77 5.05
C VAL A 61 14.34 10.14 5.62
N HIS A 62 13.66 11.08 4.99
CA HIS A 62 12.37 11.59 5.45
C HIS A 62 11.21 10.97 4.68
N LEU A 63 10.63 9.90 5.21
CA LEU A 63 9.48 9.22 4.64
C LEU A 63 8.20 10.05 4.81
N GLN A 64 7.48 10.31 3.72
CA GLN A 64 6.15 10.90 3.78
C GLN A 64 5.12 9.87 4.26
N ILE A 65 4.41 10.20 5.35
CA ILE A 65 3.23 9.44 5.81
C ILE A 65 1.99 10.07 5.19
N TRP A 66 1.02 9.25 4.79
CA TRP A 66 -0.22 9.74 4.19
C TRP A 66 -1.40 9.53 5.12
N LYS A 67 -2.43 10.36 4.93
CA LYS A 67 -3.67 10.34 5.69
C LYS A 67 -4.84 10.20 4.72
N ILE A 68 -5.70 9.22 4.95
CA ILE A 68 -7.00 9.12 4.31
C ILE A 68 -8.07 9.56 5.29
N LYS A 69 -8.95 10.47 4.86
CA LYS A 69 -10.14 10.89 5.60
C LYS A 69 -11.40 10.35 4.93
N PHE A 70 -12.38 9.96 5.72
CA PHE A 70 -13.64 9.37 5.26
C PHE A 70 -14.79 9.65 6.24
N GLY A 71 -16.00 9.23 5.88
CA GLY A 71 -17.22 9.47 6.68
C GLY A 71 -17.86 10.83 6.42
N GLU A 72 -18.98 11.11 7.10
CA GLU A 72 -19.65 12.40 6.98
C GLU A 72 -18.68 13.52 7.38
N GLN A 73 -18.58 14.55 6.53
CA GLN A 73 -17.64 15.67 6.68
C GLN A 73 -16.15 15.29 6.79
N SER A 74 -15.77 14.04 6.46
CA SER A 74 -14.38 13.56 6.49
C SER A 74 -13.72 13.67 7.88
N ILE A 75 -14.50 13.38 8.94
CA ILE A 75 -14.06 13.45 10.35
C ILE A 75 -13.15 12.28 10.71
N GLU A 76 -13.49 11.07 10.24
CA GLU A 76 -12.70 9.87 10.51
C GLU A 76 -11.47 9.81 9.62
N SER A 77 -10.39 9.22 10.14
CA SER A 77 -9.16 9.16 9.38
C SER A 77 -8.21 8.06 9.80
N GLU A 78 -7.47 7.57 8.82
CA GLU A 78 -6.42 6.58 8.98
C GLU A 78 -5.13 7.07 8.33
N PHE A 79 -4.01 6.54 8.82
CA PHE A 79 -2.69 6.80 8.25
C PHE A 79 -2.19 5.57 7.52
N PHE A 80 -1.39 5.80 6.49
CA PHE A 80 -0.78 4.74 5.70
C PHE A 80 0.57 5.17 5.16
N THR A 81 1.42 4.20 4.85
CA THR A 81 2.79 4.43 4.37
C THR A 81 3.02 3.97 2.95
N ASN A 82 2.27 2.97 2.49
CA ASN A 82 2.52 2.30 1.22
C ASN A 82 1.47 2.71 0.20
N TYR A 83 0.23 2.30 0.43
CA TYR A 83 -0.85 2.53 -0.53
C TYR A 83 -2.22 2.29 0.09
N VAL A 84 -3.23 2.93 -0.48
CA VAL A 84 -4.65 2.66 -0.24
C VAL A 84 -5.30 2.30 -1.57
N SER A 85 -6.21 1.33 -1.58
CA SER A 85 -6.94 0.97 -2.79
C SER A 85 -8.41 0.71 -2.54
N PHE A 86 -9.19 0.88 -3.60
CA PHE A 86 -10.63 0.80 -3.66
C PHE A 86 -11.07 -0.21 -4.72
N GLY A 87 -12.12 -0.97 -4.43
CA GLY A 87 -12.73 -1.91 -5.36
C GLY A 87 -12.10 -3.30 -5.32
N LEU A 88 -11.84 -3.89 -6.49
CA LEU A 88 -11.49 -5.31 -6.62
C LEU A 88 -10.24 -5.69 -5.81
N ASP A 89 -9.18 -4.87 -5.83
CA ASP A 89 -7.98 -5.15 -5.03
C ASP A 89 -8.29 -5.21 -3.52
N ALA A 90 -9.05 -4.24 -3.01
CA ALA A 90 -9.49 -4.23 -1.62
C ALA A 90 -10.34 -5.44 -1.26
N SER A 91 -11.25 -5.87 -2.14
CA SER A 91 -12.07 -7.05 -1.92
C SER A 91 -11.30 -8.36 -1.97
N ILE A 92 -10.21 -8.43 -2.75
CA ILE A 92 -9.29 -9.57 -2.72
C ILE A 92 -8.58 -9.60 -1.37
N VAL A 93 -8.09 -8.47 -0.87
CA VAL A 93 -7.45 -8.37 0.45
C VAL A 93 -8.42 -8.80 1.56
N GLN A 94 -9.66 -8.31 1.55
CA GLN A 94 -10.67 -8.70 2.54
C GLN A 94 -11.00 -10.21 2.48
N ALA A 95 -11.11 -10.78 1.28
CA ALA A 95 -11.32 -12.21 1.11
C ALA A 95 -10.09 -13.03 1.59
N TYR A 96 -8.89 -12.52 1.35
CA TYR A 96 -7.65 -13.13 1.83
C TYR A 96 -7.55 -13.11 3.36
N ASP A 97 -7.88 -11.99 4.00
CA ASP A 97 -7.91 -11.89 5.46
C ASP A 97 -8.93 -12.86 6.06
N TYR A 98 -10.12 -12.98 5.47
CA TYR A 98 -11.11 -13.98 5.87
C TYR A 98 -10.57 -15.42 5.79
N ILE A 99 -9.86 -15.77 4.71
CA ILE A 99 -9.22 -17.09 4.57
C ILE A 99 -8.15 -17.30 5.67
N ARG A 100 -7.36 -16.27 5.96
CA ARG A 100 -6.25 -16.32 6.92
C ARG A 100 -6.72 -16.45 8.36
N ASP A 101 -7.86 -15.85 8.68
CA ASP A 101 -8.45 -15.90 10.03
C ASP A 101 -9.26 -17.18 10.28
N HIS A 102 -9.52 -17.97 9.23
CA HIS A 102 -10.21 -19.25 9.37
C HIS A 102 -9.40 -20.23 10.24
N PRO A 103 -10.00 -20.89 11.25
CA PRO A 103 -9.27 -21.74 12.21
C PRO A 103 -8.38 -22.80 11.57
N ASN A 104 -8.88 -23.41 10.50
CA ASN A 104 -8.19 -24.46 9.76
C ASN A 104 -6.96 -23.96 8.97
N TYR A 105 -6.88 -22.67 8.65
CA TYR A 105 -5.75 -22.13 7.89
C TYR A 105 -4.43 -22.26 8.66
N ARG A 106 -4.45 -21.99 9.97
CA ARG A 106 -3.27 -22.12 10.84
C ARG A 106 -2.74 -23.56 10.93
N LEU A 107 -3.60 -24.56 10.77
CA LEU A 107 -3.23 -25.99 10.85
C LEU A 107 -2.44 -26.47 9.62
N TYR A 108 -2.64 -25.84 8.45
CA TYR A 108 -1.95 -26.20 7.20
C TYR A 108 -1.02 -25.10 6.69
N ASN A 109 -0.67 -24.11 7.54
CA ASN A 109 0.10 -22.96 7.12
C ASN A 109 1.55 -23.36 6.78
N LEU A 110 1.86 -23.46 5.48
CA LEU A 110 3.20 -23.70 4.93
C LEU A 110 4.08 -22.43 4.92
N GLY A 111 3.84 -21.49 5.83
CA GLY A 111 4.53 -20.20 5.89
C GLY A 111 4.27 -19.35 4.65
N LYS A 112 5.34 -18.79 4.05
CA LYS A 112 5.22 -17.86 2.90
C LYS A 112 4.47 -18.47 1.70
N TRP A 113 4.65 -19.77 1.45
CA TRP A 113 3.97 -20.46 0.34
C TRP A 113 2.46 -20.62 0.60
N GLY A 114 2.07 -20.91 1.84
CA GLY A 114 0.66 -20.97 2.24
C GLY A 114 -0.05 -19.64 2.00
N ASN A 115 0.56 -18.53 2.44
CA ASN A 115 0.01 -17.19 2.24
C ASN A 115 -0.17 -16.85 0.75
N ARG A 116 0.79 -17.21 -0.11
CA ARG A 116 0.67 -16.97 -1.55
C ARG A 116 -0.48 -17.76 -2.18
N ILE A 117 -0.69 -19.00 -1.76
CA ILE A 117 -1.80 -19.83 -2.25
C ILE A 117 -3.14 -19.27 -1.78
N ALA A 118 -3.25 -18.87 -0.52
CA ALA A 118 -4.46 -18.24 0.00
C ALA A 118 -4.79 -16.94 -0.74
N PHE A 119 -3.80 -16.10 -1.02
CA PHE A 119 -3.98 -14.89 -1.81
C PHE A 119 -4.48 -15.20 -3.23
N ALA A 120 -3.86 -16.17 -3.92
CA ALA A 120 -4.32 -16.60 -5.25
C ALA A 120 -5.76 -17.12 -5.24
N LYS A 121 -6.17 -17.87 -4.20
CA LYS A 121 -7.56 -18.32 -4.02
C LYS A 121 -8.52 -17.15 -3.83
N ALA A 122 -8.16 -16.16 -3.02
CA ALA A 122 -8.96 -14.94 -2.85
C ALA A 122 -9.12 -14.18 -4.17
N THR A 123 -8.02 -14.01 -4.93
CA THR A 123 -8.04 -13.41 -6.27
C THR A 123 -9.00 -14.13 -7.20
N LEU A 124 -8.94 -15.45 -7.27
CA LEU A 124 -9.82 -16.25 -8.12
C LEU A 124 -11.29 -16.15 -7.69
N ALA A 125 -11.57 -16.13 -6.38
CA ALA A 125 -12.93 -16.03 -5.85
C ALA A 125 -13.58 -14.66 -6.15
N LYS A 126 -12.77 -13.59 -6.25
CA LYS A 126 -13.23 -12.25 -6.60
C LYS A 126 -13.05 -11.93 -8.09
N PHE A 127 -12.47 -12.83 -8.87
CA PHE A 127 -12.13 -12.61 -10.27
C PHE A 127 -13.38 -12.30 -11.10
N GLY A 128 -13.38 -11.16 -11.79
CA GLY A 128 -14.51 -10.73 -12.62
C GLY A 128 -15.64 -10.03 -11.86
N HIS A 129 -15.69 -10.16 -10.54
CA HIS A 129 -16.62 -9.45 -9.68
C HIS A 129 -16.06 -8.06 -9.33
N GLU A 130 -16.96 -7.11 -9.12
CA GLU A 130 -16.66 -5.74 -8.68
C GLU A 130 -16.08 -4.78 -9.74
N LYS A 131 -16.81 -3.68 -9.88
CA LYS A 131 -16.39 -2.43 -10.51
C LYS A 131 -16.80 -1.32 -9.57
N VAL A 132 -15.99 -0.29 -9.47
CA VAL A 132 -16.31 0.92 -8.73
C VAL A 132 -16.63 2.02 -9.73
N ILE A 133 -17.72 2.74 -9.46
CA ILE A 133 -18.14 3.88 -10.26
C ILE A 133 -17.70 5.14 -9.52
N VAL A 134 -16.76 5.86 -10.13
CA VAL A 134 -16.20 7.11 -9.62
C VAL A 134 -17.16 8.23 -10.06
N LYS A 135 -17.71 8.94 -9.08
CA LYS A 135 -18.61 10.08 -9.29
C LYS A 135 -17.82 11.34 -9.58
N SER A 136 -16.77 11.57 -8.81
CA SER A 136 -15.84 12.68 -9.02
C SER A 136 -14.46 12.31 -8.51
N LEU A 137 -13.45 12.84 -9.18
CA LEU A 137 -12.06 12.65 -8.83
C LEU A 137 -11.33 13.97 -9.08
N THR A 138 -10.77 14.53 -8.02
CA THR A 138 -10.19 15.87 -8.04
C THR A 138 -8.77 15.82 -7.50
N GLU A 139 -7.84 16.39 -8.26
CA GLU A 139 -6.49 16.69 -7.82
C GLU A 139 -6.53 17.94 -6.92
N LEU A 140 -6.07 17.82 -5.66
CA LEU A 140 -6.25 18.91 -4.69
C LEU A 140 -5.32 20.10 -4.91
N ASP A 141 -4.13 19.86 -5.48
CA ASP A 141 -3.14 20.93 -5.68
C ASP A 141 -3.63 21.97 -6.69
N SER A 142 -4.25 21.50 -7.79
CA SER A 142 -4.71 22.34 -8.89
C SER A 142 -6.23 22.53 -8.93
N GLY A 143 -7.00 21.75 -8.16
CA GLY A 143 -8.45 21.69 -8.25
C GLY A 143 -8.96 21.03 -9.54
N LYS A 144 -8.08 20.37 -10.30
CA LYS A 144 -8.40 19.77 -11.59
C LYS A 144 -9.23 18.51 -11.42
N LEU A 145 -10.34 18.43 -12.16
CA LEU A 145 -11.12 17.20 -12.29
C LEU A 145 -10.41 16.23 -13.24
N ILE A 146 -10.24 14.98 -12.80
CA ILE A 146 -9.70 13.89 -13.61
C ILE A 146 -10.85 13.05 -14.16
N PRO A 147 -11.00 12.94 -15.49
CA PRO A 147 -12.09 12.16 -16.07
C PRO A 147 -11.83 10.66 -15.85
N LEU A 148 -12.72 10.03 -15.08
CA LEU A 148 -12.70 8.60 -14.80
C LEU A 148 -14.10 8.16 -14.35
N ASP A 149 -14.73 7.24 -15.08
CA ASP A 149 -16.10 6.81 -14.79
C ASP A 149 -16.15 5.50 -14.02
N THR A 150 -15.64 4.41 -14.60
CA THR A 150 -15.73 3.07 -14.02
C THR A 150 -14.41 2.35 -14.12
N VAL A 151 -13.93 1.85 -12.98
CA VAL A 151 -12.69 1.07 -12.87
C VAL A 151 -12.93 -0.19 -12.06
N ARG A 152 -12.02 -1.15 -12.12
CA ARG A 152 -12.01 -2.31 -11.22
C ARG A 152 -11.33 -1.97 -9.91
N THR A 153 -10.18 -1.32 -10.01
CA THR A 153 -9.40 -0.84 -8.86
C THR A 153 -8.99 0.60 -9.09
N LEU A 154 -9.11 1.41 -8.04
CA LEU A 154 -8.45 2.70 -7.93
C LEU A 154 -7.45 2.60 -6.77
N SER A 155 -6.21 3.02 -6.96
CA SER A 155 -5.15 2.93 -5.95
C SER A 155 -4.41 4.26 -5.85
N LEU A 156 -4.00 4.62 -4.64
CA LEU A 156 -3.08 5.70 -4.36
C LEU A 156 -1.81 5.10 -3.75
N SER A 157 -0.69 5.30 -4.43
CA SER A 157 0.57 4.63 -4.12
C SER A 157 1.64 5.64 -3.76
N ASN A 158 2.23 5.51 -2.57
CA ASN A 158 3.39 6.27 -2.10
C ASN A 158 4.72 5.57 -2.42
N ILE A 159 4.66 4.25 -2.62
CA ILE A 159 5.83 3.42 -2.95
C ILE A 159 5.60 2.67 -4.26
N ARG A 160 6.67 2.13 -4.83
CA ARG A 160 6.63 1.34 -6.06
C ARG A 160 6.38 -0.12 -5.76
N SER A 161 6.91 -0.64 -4.65
CA SER A 161 6.71 -2.05 -4.26
C SER A 161 5.27 -2.33 -3.88
N VAL A 162 4.74 -3.48 -4.31
CA VAL A 162 3.39 -3.93 -3.98
C VAL A 162 3.31 -5.44 -3.77
N ALA A 163 2.52 -5.83 -2.76
CA ALA A 163 2.21 -7.20 -2.40
C ALA A 163 3.43 -8.12 -2.18
N GLY A 164 4.62 -7.56 -1.93
CA GLY A 164 5.90 -8.27 -1.82
C GLY A 164 6.34 -9.02 -3.08
N LEU A 165 5.69 -8.77 -4.22
CA LEU A 165 5.86 -9.55 -5.46
C LEU A 165 6.43 -8.72 -6.60
N GLY A 166 6.09 -7.44 -6.70
CA GLY A 166 6.41 -6.64 -7.88
C GLY A 166 6.38 -5.14 -7.67
N VAL A 167 6.35 -4.43 -8.80
CA VAL A 167 6.33 -2.97 -8.87
C VAL A 167 4.96 -2.54 -9.41
N SER A 168 4.18 -1.78 -8.64
CA SER A 168 2.86 -1.25 -9.04
C SER A 168 2.99 -0.20 -10.13
N ASN A 169 4.03 0.63 -10.02
CA ASN A 169 4.28 1.77 -10.90
C ASN A 169 5.77 2.20 -10.84
N GLN A 170 6.23 3.01 -11.79
CA GLN A 170 7.64 3.44 -11.85
C GLN A 170 7.87 4.85 -11.30
N LEU A 171 6.81 5.55 -10.89
CA LEU A 171 6.82 6.99 -10.60
C LEU A 171 6.86 7.29 -9.12
N SER A 172 6.25 6.45 -8.27
CA SER A 172 6.15 6.71 -6.85
C SER A 172 7.49 6.89 -6.19
N ASP A 173 7.56 7.96 -5.42
CA ASP A 173 8.70 8.33 -4.62
C ASP A 173 8.20 8.69 -3.21
N PRO A 174 8.52 7.88 -2.18
CA PRO A 174 8.08 8.15 -0.82
C PRO A 174 8.66 9.44 -0.20
N PHE A 175 9.57 10.14 -0.90
CA PHE A 175 10.29 11.31 -0.41
C PHE A 175 9.82 12.63 -1.05
N ASP A 176 9.05 12.60 -2.14
CA ASP A 176 8.74 13.78 -2.97
C ASP A 176 7.46 14.54 -2.55
N GLN A 177 6.75 14.04 -1.54
CA GLN A 177 5.47 14.58 -1.03
C GLN A 177 4.31 14.50 -2.04
N LYS A 178 4.39 13.59 -3.01
CA LYS A 178 3.30 13.28 -3.93
C LYS A 178 2.85 11.83 -3.76
N ILE A 179 1.63 11.59 -4.22
CA ILE A 179 1.04 10.26 -4.25
C ILE A 179 0.43 9.99 -5.62
N GLU A 180 0.80 8.85 -6.19
CA GLU A 180 0.41 8.45 -7.53
C GLU A 180 -0.97 7.84 -7.51
N LEU A 181 -1.86 8.39 -8.33
CA LEU A 181 -3.16 7.81 -8.59
C LEU A 181 -3.04 6.79 -9.73
N LEU A 182 -3.43 5.56 -9.46
CA LEU A 182 -3.39 4.42 -10.36
C LEU A 182 -4.81 3.89 -10.59
N ALA A 183 -5.15 3.65 -11.85
CA ALA A 183 -6.42 3.04 -12.23
C ALA A 183 -6.18 1.70 -12.95
N THR A 184 -6.98 0.71 -12.59
CA THR A 184 -7.01 -0.58 -13.28
C THR A 184 -8.41 -0.83 -13.84
N CYS A 185 -8.51 -0.93 -15.16
CA CYS A 185 -9.76 -1.11 -15.89
C CYS A 185 -10.00 -2.57 -16.30
N SER A 186 -8.92 -3.35 -16.45
CA SER A 186 -8.97 -4.75 -16.87
C SER A 186 -8.39 -5.69 -15.82
N LEU A 187 -8.79 -6.96 -15.85
CA LEU A 187 -8.20 -8.00 -14.99
C LEU A 187 -6.76 -8.30 -15.40
N PHE A 188 -6.39 -8.04 -16.66
CA PHE A 188 -5.03 -8.23 -17.16
C PHE A 188 -4.04 -7.27 -16.53
N GLU A 189 -4.41 -5.99 -16.37
CA GLU A 189 -3.61 -4.98 -15.67
C GLU A 189 -3.34 -5.35 -14.20
N MET A 190 -4.22 -6.14 -13.57
CA MET A 190 -3.97 -6.63 -12.22
C MET A 190 -2.91 -7.75 -12.16
N LEU A 191 -2.65 -8.44 -13.26
CA LEU A 191 -1.66 -9.53 -13.29
C LEU A 191 -0.24 -9.02 -13.00
N GLN A 192 0.04 -7.74 -13.24
CA GLN A 192 1.33 -7.14 -12.87
C GLN A 192 1.55 -7.12 -11.36
N TYR A 193 0.49 -7.00 -10.55
CA TYR A 193 0.61 -7.09 -9.09
C TYR A 193 0.96 -8.51 -8.62
N LEU A 194 0.67 -9.52 -9.44
CA LEU A 194 0.87 -10.95 -9.11
C LEU A 194 2.17 -11.52 -9.66
N SER A 195 2.85 -10.79 -10.56
CA SER A 195 4.03 -11.26 -11.26
C SER A 195 5.29 -10.49 -10.83
N PRO A 196 6.37 -11.19 -10.44
CA PRO A 196 7.68 -10.56 -10.26
C PRO A 196 8.33 -10.14 -11.59
N TRP A 197 7.83 -10.69 -12.71
CA TRP A 197 8.26 -10.31 -14.05
C TRP A 197 7.51 -9.05 -14.48
N LYS A 198 8.23 -8.04 -14.98
CA LYS A 198 7.63 -6.88 -15.63
C LYS A 198 6.92 -7.35 -16.89
N LEU A 199 5.60 -7.28 -16.89
CA LEU A 199 4.76 -7.55 -18.05
C LEU A 199 4.47 -6.20 -18.71
N PRO A 200 5.23 -5.79 -19.76
CA PRO A 200 5.18 -4.44 -20.33
C PRO A 200 3.79 -4.00 -20.82
N TRP A 201 2.89 -4.96 -21.04
CA TRP A 201 1.53 -4.78 -21.52
C TRP A 201 0.46 -4.83 -20.42
N ALA A 202 0.82 -5.08 -19.16
CA ALA A 202 -0.11 -5.32 -18.06
C ALA A 202 0.00 -4.30 -16.92
N HIS A 203 0.27 -3.03 -17.22
CA HIS A 203 0.49 -2.02 -16.17
C HIS A 203 -0.79 -1.24 -15.83
N PRO A 204 -1.04 -0.98 -14.53
CA PRO A 204 -2.02 0.00 -14.11
C PRO A 204 -1.75 1.35 -14.79
N LYS A 205 -2.82 2.03 -15.19
CA LYS A 205 -2.71 3.35 -15.78
C LYS A 205 -2.43 4.37 -14.69
N VAL A 206 -1.29 5.05 -14.77
CA VAL A 206 -1.04 6.23 -13.93
C VAL A 206 -1.89 7.38 -14.43
N MET A 207 -2.73 7.91 -13.55
CA MET A 207 -3.69 8.97 -13.84
C MET A 207 -3.14 10.35 -13.47
N GLY A 208 -2.27 10.41 -12.46
CA GLY A 208 -1.62 11.64 -12.02
C GLY A 208 -0.74 11.42 -10.79
N SER A 209 0.00 12.46 -10.40
CA SER A 209 0.83 12.53 -9.19
C SER A 209 0.62 13.92 -8.59
N ALA A 210 0.21 13.96 -7.31
CA ALA A 210 -0.20 15.19 -6.64
C ALA A 210 0.01 15.09 -5.12
N GLY A 211 0.04 16.24 -4.45
CA GLY A 211 0.09 16.38 -2.99
C GLY A 211 -1.20 15.98 -2.29
N GLY A 212 -2.29 15.73 -3.01
CA GLY A 212 -3.52 15.21 -2.44
C GLY A 212 -4.63 14.95 -3.45
N TRP A 213 -5.61 14.15 -3.04
CA TRP A 213 -6.72 13.72 -3.88
C TRP A 213 -8.05 13.76 -3.13
N GLU A 214 -9.12 14.18 -3.80
CA GLU A 214 -10.49 13.97 -3.35
C GLU A 214 -11.21 13.03 -4.31
N ILE A 215 -11.88 12.02 -3.75
CA ILE A 215 -12.53 10.96 -4.50
C ILE A 215 -13.95 10.79 -3.95
N GLU A 216 -14.93 10.80 -4.85
CA GLU A 216 -16.31 10.45 -4.53
C GLU A 216 -16.75 9.28 -5.42
N PHE A 217 -17.39 8.28 -4.82
CA PHE A 217 -17.97 7.11 -5.49
C PHE A 217 -19.49 7.18 -5.45
N ASN A 218 -20.16 6.56 -6.43
CA ASN A 218 -21.62 6.47 -6.43
C ASN A 218 -22.16 5.56 -5.31
N SER A 219 -21.36 4.61 -4.84
CA SER A 219 -21.68 3.68 -3.76
C SER A 219 -20.40 3.34 -2.98
N PRO A 220 -20.49 2.95 -1.70
CA PRO A 220 -19.31 2.69 -0.90
C PRO A 220 -18.49 1.55 -1.53
N PRO A 221 -17.22 1.78 -1.92
CA PRO A 221 -16.37 0.72 -2.42
C PRO A 221 -15.81 -0.11 -1.26
N ALA A 222 -15.33 -1.32 -1.55
CA ALA A 222 -14.40 -1.99 -0.64
C ALA A 222 -13.11 -1.16 -0.53
N VAL A 223 -12.54 -1.10 0.67
CA VAL A 223 -11.32 -0.36 1.00
C VAL A 223 -10.27 -1.31 1.60
N GLN A 224 -9.00 -1.11 1.24
CA GLN A 224 -7.86 -1.67 1.95
C GLN A 224 -6.79 -0.59 2.15
N ILE A 225 -6.04 -0.68 3.24
CA ILE A 225 -4.98 0.25 3.60
C ILE A 225 -3.73 -0.57 3.95
N ASP A 226 -2.61 -0.28 3.30
CA ASP A 226 -1.31 -0.96 3.53
C ASP A 226 -1.37 -2.50 3.50
N GLY A 227 -2.27 -3.06 2.69
CA GLY A 227 -2.46 -4.50 2.55
C GLY A 227 -3.40 -5.13 3.59
N GLU A 228 -4.11 -4.33 4.38
CA GLU A 228 -5.13 -4.78 5.32
C GLU A 228 -6.54 -4.36 4.86
N GLY A 229 -7.47 -5.31 4.82
CA GLY A 229 -8.85 -5.05 4.45
C GLY A 229 -9.57 -4.21 5.49
N ARG A 230 -10.33 -3.20 5.06
CA ARG A 230 -11.08 -2.29 5.94
C ARG A 230 -12.60 -2.38 5.71
N PRO A 231 -13.24 -3.50 6.09
CA PRO A 231 -14.70 -3.66 5.96
C PRO A 231 -15.48 -2.74 6.90
N ASP A 232 -14.83 -2.17 7.91
CA ASP A 232 -15.37 -1.17 8.83
C ASP A 232 -15.56 0.21 8.18
N ILE A 233 -14.81 0.52 7.12
CA ILE A 233 -14.91 1.79 6.40
C ILE A 233 -16.02 1.70 5.35
N CYS A 234 -17.14 2.38 5.61
CA CYS A 234 -18.26 2.48 4.68
C CYS A 234 -18.54 3.96 4.36
N SER A 235 -17.87 4.48 3.32
CA SER A 235 -18.08 5.86 2.86
C SER A 235 -18.07 5.97 1.34
N ASN A 236 -18.71 7.01 0.83
CA ASN A 236 -18.67 7.37 -0.59
C ASN A 236 -17.59 8.41 -0.89
N LYS A 237 -17.12 9.15 0.12
CA LYS A 237 -16.22 10.28 -0.07
C LYS A 237 -14.94 10.10 0.72
N TYR A 238 -13.81 10.29 0.04
CA TYR A 238 -12.48 10.11 0.58
C TYR A 238 -11.60 11.31 0.23
N VAL A 239 -10.78 11.74 1.17
CA VAL A 239 -9.79 12.80 0.96
C VAL A 239 -8.43 12.29 1.42
N ILE A 240 -7.45 12.30 0.51
CA ILE A 240 -6.09 11.85 0.73
C ILE A 240 -5.19 13.09 0.83
N LEU A 241 -4.47 13.19 1.94
CA LEU A 241 -3.66 14.35 2.32
C LEU A 241 -2.32 13.89 2.90
N PRO A 242 -1.28 14.72 2.84
CA PRO A 242 -0.01 14.42 3.47
C PRO A 242 -0.17 14.50 4.99
N GLY A 243 0.39 13.53 5.69
CA GLY A 243 0.69 13.60 7.12
C GLY A 243 2.02 14.29 7.39
N GLN A 244 2.58 14.11 8.58
CA GLN A 244 3.93 14.55 8.88
C GLN A 244 4.95 13.49 8.43
N LYS A 245 6.16 13.94 8.08
CA LYS A 245 7.25 13.04 7.73
C LYS A 245 7.76 12.29 8.96
N VAL A 246 8.35 11.12 8.73
CA VAL A 246 9.07 10.33 9.73
C VAL A 246 10.49 10.10 9.26
N THR A 247 11.47 10.35 10.14
CA THR A 247 12.86 10.01 9.87
C THR A 247 13.04 8.50 9.97
N ILE A 248 13.45 7.87 8.88
CA ILE A 248 13.62 6.42 8.78
C ILE A 248 15.04 6.07 8.32
N LEU A 249 15.55 4.92 8.77
CA LEU A 249 16.83 4.41 8.31
C LEU A 249 16.68 3.64 6.99
N SER A 250 17.52 3.96 6.03
CA SER A 250 17.50 3.45 4.68
C SER A 250 18.91 3.16 4.15
N THR A 251 19.02 2.26 3.18
CA THR A 251 20.27 2.12 2.40
C THR A 251 20.36 3.18 1.31
N LEU A 252 19.24 3.82 0.97
CA LEU A 252 19.23 4.95 0.04
C LEU A 252 19.86 6.17 0.70
N PRO A 253 20.78 6.88 0.03
CA PRO A 253 21.22 8.17 0.51
C PRO A 253 20.04 9.14 0.56
N GLU A 254 20.13 10.16 1.41
CA GLU A 254 19.22 11.30 1.35
C GLU A 254 19.41 11.94 -0.04
N GLU A 255 18.34 11.98 -0.85
CA GLU A 255 18.41 12.65 -2.15
C GLU A 255 18.63 14.15 -1.90
N THR A 256 19.81 14.65 -2.28
CA THR A 256 20.19 16.07 -2.24
C THR A 256 19.48 16.88 -3.31
#